data_AF-A0A6I6SC20-F1
#
_entry.id   AF-A0A6I6SC20-F1
#
_cell.length_a   1.000
_cell.length_b   1.000
_cell.length_c   1.000
_cell.angle_alpha   90.00
_cell.angle_beta   90.00
_cell.angle_gamma   90.00
#
_symmetry.space_group_name_H-M   'P 1'
#
loop_
_entity.id
_entity.type
_entity.pdbx_description
1 polymer ?
#
loop_
_entity_poly.entity_id
_entity_poly.type
_entity_poly.pdbx_seq_one_letter_code
_entity_poly.pdbx_strand_id
1 'polypeptide(L)' 'MPHDITVGQLIHQLQTLDPGLPAYFAINPDWPYAHRIGQMVQITGPDGAVYIAENGQEGVPPPAVRNQLNWGKV' A
#
# COMPACT_ATOMS: atom_id res chain seq x y z
N MET A 1 -7.23 -16.77 -3.31
CA MET A 1 -6.58 -16.02 -4.41
C MET A 1 -6.50 -14.58 -3.96
N PRO A 2 -5.34 -13.90 -4.04
CA PRO A 2 -5.28 -12.48 -3.73
C PRO A 2 -6.16 -11.76 -4.74
N HIS A 3 -7.18 -11.05 -4.25
CA HIS A 3 -8.01 -10.19 -5.09
C HIS A 3 -7.27 -8.88 -5.28
N ASP A 4 -6.95 -8.56 -6.53
CA ASP A 4 -6.38 -7.26 -6.86
C ASP A 4 -7.43 -6.20 -6.59
N ILE A 5 -7.07 -5.20 -5.78
CA ILE A 5 -7.92 -4.03 -5.60
C ILE A 5 -7.70 -3.08 -6.77
N THR A 6 -8.78 -2.60 -7.36
CA THR A 6 -8.71 -1.54 -8.37
C THR A 6 -8.43 -0.19 -7.70
N VAL A 7 -7.94 0.78 -8.48
CA VAL A 7 -7.77 2.18 -8.00
C VAL A 7 -9.07 2.76 -7.46
N GLY A 8 -10.21 2.48 -8.10
CA GLY A 8 -11.52 2.96 -7.65
C GLY A 8 -11.94 2.37 -6.30
N GLN A 9 -11.71 1.07 -6.09
CA GLN A 9 -11.97 0.41 -4.81
C GLN A 9 -11.05 0.94 -3.70
N LEU A 10 -9.76 1.16 -4.02
CA LEU A 10 -8.80 1.78 -3.11
C LEU A 10 -9.26 3.18 -2.67
N ILE A 11 -9.64 4.04 -3.63
CA ILE A 11 -10.15 5.39 -3.32
C ILE A 11 -11.39 5.31 -2.44
N HIS A 12 -12.36 4.47 -2.81
CA HIS A 12 -13.59 4.33 -2.03
C HIS A 12 -13.29 3.88 -0.59
N GLN A 13 -12.39 2.92 -0.39
CA GLN A 13 -12.00 2.48 0.96
C GLN A 13 -11.33 3.60 1.75
N LEU A 14 -10.36 4.31 1.16
CA LEU A 14 -9.68 5.44 1.81
C LEU A 14 -10.66 6.56 2.19
N GLN A 15 -11.67 6.83 1.35
CA GLN A 15 -12.69 7.84 1.62
C GLN A 15 -13.60 7.50 2.81
N THR A 16 -13.62 6.25 3.29
CA THR A 16 -14.37 5.85 4.50
C THR A 16 -13.58 6.03 5.80
N LEU A 17 -12.30 6.39 5.71
CA LEU A 17 -11.40 6.56 6.85
C LEU A 17 -11.30 8.05 7.24
N ASP A 18 -10.75 8.33 8.43
CA ASP A 18 -10.50 9.70 8.88
C ASP A 18 -9.40 10.36 8.02
N PRO A 19 -9.72 11.41 7.23
CA PRO A 19 -8.76 12.06 6.33
C PRO A 19 -7.69 12.88 7.07
N GLY A 20 -7.85 13.12 8.37
CA GLY A 20 -6.87 13.81 9.21
C GLY A 20 -5.75 12.92 9.75
N LEU A 21 -5.88 11.59 9.62
CA LEU A 21 -4.89 10.64 10.13
C LEU A 21 -3.77 10.37 9.11
N PRO A 22 -2.52 10.18 9.57
CA PRO A 22 -1.46 9.70 8.69
C PRO A 22 -1.75 8.26 8.23
N ALA A 23 -1.28 7.93 7.02
CA ALA A 23 -1.39 6.59 6.44
C ALA A 23 0.00 5.95 6.28
N TYR A 24 0.12 4.70 6.70
CA TYR A 24 1.36 3.91 6.61
C TYR A 24 1.12 2.61 5.87
N PHE A 25 2.11 2.20 5.07
CA PHE A 25 2.20 0.85 4.57
C PHE A 25 2.74 -0.08 5.67
N ALA A 26 1.98 -1.12 5.99
CA ALA A 26 2.42 -2.22 6.85
C ALA A 26 2.93 -3.37 5.96
N ILE A 27 4.13 -3.18 5.40
CA ILE A 27 4.79 -4.13 4.50
C ILE A 27 6.03 -4.69 5.21
N ASN A 28 6.25 -5.99 5.12
CA ASN A 28 7.49 -6.65 5.56
C ASN A 28 8.21 -7.27 4.35
N PRO A 29 9.03 -6.50 3.61
CA PRO A 29 9.54 -6.96 2.32
C PRO A 29 10.87 -7.72 2.46
N ASP A 30 10.97 -8.89 1.81
CA ASP A 30 12.23 -9.60 1.63
C ASP A 30 12.97 -9.14 0.35
N TRP A 31 12.25 -8.60 -0.65
CA TRP A 31 12.76 -8.24 -1.99
C TRP A 31 11.97 -7.07 -2.60
N PRO A 32 12.50 -6.36 -3.61
CA PRO A 32 11.84 -5.20 -4.24
C PRO A 32 10.75 -5.62 -5.22
N TYR A 33 9.76 -6.38 -4.74
CA TYR A 33 8.65 -6.85 -5.54
C TYR A 33 7.47 -5.88 -5.53
N ALA A 34 6.56 -6.02 -6.48
CA ALA A 34 5.29 -5.30 -6.41
C ALA A 34 4.45 -5.93 -5.30
N HIS A 35 3.98 -5.14 -4.35
CA HIS A 35 3.13 -5.61 -3.26
C HIS A 35 1.68 -5.27 -3.54
N ARG A 36 0.79 -6.25 -3.33
CA ARG A 36 -0.65 -6.05 -3.46
C ARG A 36 -1.17 -5.42 -2.17
N ILE A 37 -2.16 -4.55 -2.31
CA ILE A 37 -2.79 -3.88 -1.17
C ILE A 37 -3.85 -4.81 -0.56
N GLY A 38 -3.81 -4.94 0.76
CA GLY A 38 -4.74 -5.71 1.57
C GLY A 38 -5.70 -4.85 2.38
N GLN A 39 -6.05 -5.35 3.57
CA GLN A 39 -6.96 -4.68 4.48
C GLN A 39 -6.38 -3.36 4.99
N MET A 40 -7.24 -2.35 5.14
CA MET A 40 -6.91 -1.10 5.82
C MET A 40 -7.45 -1.13 7.25
N VAL A 41 -6.64 -0.70 8.21
CA VAL A 41 -6.98 -0.67 9.63
C VAL A 41 -6.77 0.73 10.15
N GLN A 42 -7.83 1.35 10.69
CA GLN A 42 -7.75 2.64 11.35
C GLN A 42 -7.61 2.46 12.86
N ILE A 43 -6.61 3.14 13.44
CA ILE A 43 -6.45 3.30 14.88
C ILE A 43 -6.70 4.77 15.20
N THR A 44 -7.60 5.05 16.13
CA THR A 44 -7.94 6.42 16.56
C THR A 44 -7.20 6.81 17.82
N GLY A 45 -6.91 8.10 18.01
CA GLY A 45 -6.29 8.64 19.22
C GLY A 45 -5.18 9.63 18.90
N PRO A 46 -4.46 10.14 19.93
CA PRO A 46 -3.38 11.12 19.76
C PRO A 46 -2.27 10.66 18.79
N ASP A 47 -1.99 9.35 18.76
CA ASP A 47 -1.03 8.70 17.87
C ASP A 47 -1.72 7.80 16.83
N GLY A 48 -2.97 8.14 16.49
CA GLY A 48 -3.78 7.38 15.54
C GLY A 48 -3.21 7.37 14.13
N ALA A 49 -3.49 6.31 13.37
CA ALA A 49 -3.05 6.16 12.01
C ALA A 49 -3.91 5.15 11.24
N VAL A 50 -3.84 5.21 9.92
CA VAL A 50 -4.33 4.18 9.01
C VAL A 50 -3.16 3.30 8.59
N TYR A 51 -3.28 1.99 8.80
CA TYR A 51 -2.33 1.00 8.32
C TYR A 51 -2.91 0.27 7.11
N ILE A 52 -2.16 0.28 6.02
CA ILE A 52 -2.48 -0.41 4.77
C ILE A 52 -1.68 -1.71 4.76
N ALA A 53 -2.33 -2.84 4.97
CA ALA A 53 -1.69 -4.14 4.98
C ALA A 53 -1.23 -4.56 3.59
N GLU A 54 -0.20 -5.38 3.54
CA GLU A 54 0.19 -6.13 2.35
C GLU A 54 -0.73 -7.34 2.14
N ASN A 55 -0.95 -7.72 0.88
CA ASN A 55 -1.70 -8.92 0.48
C ASN A 55 -0.89 -9.75 -0.52
N GLY A 56 0.37 -10.02 -0.16
CA GLY A 56 1.32 -10.73 -0.99
C GLY A 56 2.02 -9.86 -2.04
N GLN A 57 2.91 -10.51 -2.78
CA GLN A 57 3.82 -9.88 -3.73
C GLN A 57 3.76 -10.52 -5.12
N GLU A 58 4.09 -9.75 -6.15
CA GLU A 58 4.06 -10.16 -7.55
C GLU A 58 5.23 -9.57 -8.32
N GLY A 59 6.27 -10.39 -8.52
CA GLY A 59 7.39 -10.11 -9.40
C GLY A 59 8.09 -8.78 -9.13
N VAL A 60 9.05 -8.43 -9.99
CA VAL A 60 9.69 -7.11 -9.94
C VAL A 60 8.79 -6.10 -10.68
N PRO A 61 8.55 -4.89 -10.15
CA PRO A 61 7.76 -3.89 -10.86
C PRO A 61 8.33 -3.58 -12.25
N PRO A 62 7.49 -3.18 -13.22
CA PRO A 62 7.95 -2.82 -14.55
C PRO A 62 9.07 -1.76 -14.51
N PRO A 63 10.07 -1.80 -15.41
CA PRO A 63 11.17 -0.84 -15.42
C PRO A 63 10.74 0.63 -15.35
N ALA A 64 9.64 0.99 -16.04
CA ALA A 64 9.08 2.34 -16.01
C ALA A 64 8.67 2.80 -14.60
N VAL A 65 8.05 1.91 -13.82
CA VAL A 65 7.63 2.18 -12.44
C VAL A 65 8.86 2.36 -11.54
N ARG A 66 9.83 1.44 -11.65
CA ARG A 66 11.08 1.52 -10.89
C ARG A 66 11.87 2.81 -11.19
N ASN A 67 11.86 3.26 -12.44
CA ASN A 67 12.52 4.51 -12.84
C ASN A 67 11.81 5.74 -12.26
N GLN A 68 10.47 5.80 -12.31
CA GLN A 68 9.71 6.91 -11.72
C GLN A 68 9.86 6.99 -10.21
N LEU A 69 9.98 5.85 -9.54
CA LEU A 69 10.22 5.74 -8.11
C LEU A 69 11.71 5.87 -7.74
N ASN A 70 12.61 6.06 -8.72
CA ASN A 70 14.07 6.10 -8.55
C ASN A 70 14.69 4.85 -7.90
N TRP A 71 14.05 3.67 -8.05
CA TRP A 71 14.54 2.40 -7.49
C TRP A 71 15.63 1.72 -8.34
N GLY A 72 15.80 2.12 -9.60
CA GLY A 72 16.76 1.50 -10.54
C GLY A 72 18.21 1.99 -10.47
N LYS A 73 18.59 2.76 -9.43
CA LYS A 73 19.91 3.39 -9.30
C LYS A 73 20.79 2.82 -8.17
N VAL A 74 20.49 1.62 -7.68
CA VAL A 74 21.33 0.92 -6.69
C VAL A 74 22.13 -0.17 -7.37
#